data_AF-A0A9P8P5X1-F1
#
_entry.id   AF-A0A9P8P5X1-F1
#
_cell.length_a   1.000
_cell.length_b   1.000
_cell.length_c   1.000
_cell.angle_alpha   90.00
_cell.angle_beta   90.00
_cell.angle_gamma   90.00
#
_symmetry.space_group_name_H-M   'P 1'
#
loop_
_entity.id
_entity.type
_entity.pdbx_description
1 polymer ?
#
loop_
_entity_poly.entity_id
_entity_poly.type
_entity_poly.pdbx_seq_one_letter_code
_entity_poly.pdbx_strand_id
1 'polypeptide(L)'
;MSYGRRTWDEAEYAERARVSQERRKEQPVVEKATVRGFFEARREQLDKVDKFNRVTFVGSMNAKEASFFCDVCNRRFKDDLKFVEHLNSKEHLVNSGFSHESELQRDVTLDQVKQRLAQLKSKLDQPREAEQEEDFAAGVEKLRHKHELEQEKKRAKKRKRKANSADPADADDTGQDEMKKMMGFANFNKDEAKEFHVSNLADVSRAGLSWVTLAFLTNNRFDEIEDWIEDVRQFPGNVILSIGGATGEYPSDHHSVEREAERLIGLVSKAGFKGLDLDIEGEVLKKHAKVEKLAKIVHDVQTCFGRDFHVSLTLPVEFEGALNEDAVLAIQTMKRHRVSLKFINGMIMDYYTKLPPQSTWGRENIRILTEMNRQLCSILRISEPEAWKLTGLCPMIGYNDDHTVFTLDDWNAVLEFARAMNVGLVTYWAINRDQATSKRDLLRLKKNVYAFSNAQTQHLDYCHLVQRHFG
;
A
#
# COMPACT_ATOMS: atom_id res chain seq x y z
N MET A 1 57.91 24.93 -1.72
CA MET A 1 58.21 25.69 -0.49
C MET A 1 56.93 25.86 0.30
N SER A 2 57.06 25.68 1.61
CA SER A 2 56.04 25.55 2.66
C SER A 2 54.77 26.43 2.52
N TYR A 3 53.59 25.78 2.53
CA TYR A 3 52.31 26.43 2.83
C TYR A 3 52.25 26.71 4.34
N GLY A 4 52.31 27.98 4.76
CA GLY A 4 52.40 28.37 6.17
C GLY A 4 51.45 29.50 6.57
N ARG A 5 50.39 29.11 7.28
CA ARG A 5 49.57 29.83 8.30
C ARG A 5 49.16 31.30 8.05
N ARG A 6 47.85 31.51 7.83
CA ARG A 6 47.16 32.74 8.26
C ARG A 6 47.35 32.89 9.77
N THR A 7 48.00 33.98 10.19
CA THR A 7 48.07 34.42 11.58
C THR A 7 46.70 34.97 11.97
N TRP A 8 46.08 34.37 12.98
CA TRP A 8 44.81 34.83 13.55
C TRP A 8 45.11 36.06 14.42
N ASP A 9 44.41 37.16 14.18
CA ASP A 9 44.53 38.36 15.02
C ASP A 9 43.72 38.15 16.31
N GLU A 10 44.41 37.79 17.40
CA GLU A 10 43.79 37.52 18.70
C GLU A 10 42.94 38.69 19.22
N ALA A 11 43.29 39.93 18.89
CA ALA A 11 42.54 41.10 19.34
C ALA A 11 41.17 41.20 18.63
N GLU A 12 41.11 40.90 17.33
CA GLU A 12 39.86 40.89 16.57
C GLU A 12 38.91 39.78 17.06
N TYR A 13 39.45 38.60 17.37
CA TYR A 13 38.66 37.48 17.89
C TYR A 13 38.21 37.68 19.33
N ALA A 14 39.03 38.31 20.17
CA ALA A 14 38.65 38.69 21.53
C ALA A 14 37.50 39.71 21.54
N GLU A 15 37.52 40.69 20.64
CA GLU A 15 36.46 41.68 20.52
C GLU A 15 35.16 41.06 19.97
N ARG A 16 35.26 40.20 18.94
CA ARG A 16 34.09 39.42 18.46
C ARG A 16 33.50 38.52 19.54
N ALA A 17 34.33 37.93 20.40
CA ALA A 17 33.87 37.13 21.53
C ALA A 17 33.15 37.97 22.59
N ARG A 18 33.64 39.19 22.89
CA ARG A 18 32.96 40.15 23.77
C ARG A 18 31.63 40.61 23.21
N VAL A 19 31.59 41.02 21.95
CA VAL A 19 30.35 41.44 21.27
C VAL A 19 29.33 40.29 21.23
N SER A 20 29.79 39.05 21.03
CA SER A 20 28.92 37.86 21.08
C SER A 20 28.43 37.54 22.50
N GLN A 21 29.22 37.83 23.54
CA GLN A 21 28.82 37.66 24.94
C GLN A 21 27.83 38.74 25.38
N GLU A 22 28.02 40.00 24.95
CA GLU A 22 27.09 41.10 25.21
C GLU A 22 25.75 40.85 24.51
N ARG A 23 25.75 40.42 23.23
CA ARG A 23 24.52 39.97 22.52
C ARG A 23 23.82 38.80 23.21
N ARG A 24 24.55 37.91 23.89
CA ARG A 24 23.95 36.80 24.68
C ARG A 24 23.34 37.28 25.98
N LYS A 25 23.86 38.36 26.59
CA LYS A 25 23.30 38.96 27.81
C LYS A 25 22.05 39.79 27.55
N GLU A 26 21.92 40.36 26.34
CA GLU A 26 20.74 41.13 25.93
C GLU A 26 19.58 40.27 25.42
N GLN A 27 19.75 38.96 25.26
CA GLN A 27 18.63 38.08 24.91
C GLN A 27 17.67 37.97 26.11
N PRO A 28 16.36 38.18 25.91
CA PRO A 28 15.39 38.07 26.99
C PRO A 28 15.42 36.67 27.58
N VAL A 29 15.50 36.58 28.92
CA VAL A 29 15.38 35.33 29.66
C VAL A 29 13.96 34.80 29.44
N VAL A 30 13.83 33.77 28.59
CA VAL A 30 12.55 33.09 28.37
C VAL A 30 12.16 32.39 29.68
N GLU A 31 11.00 32.76 30.21
CA GLU A 31 10.42 32.18 31.41
C GLU A 31 10.29 30.66 31.23
N LYS A 32 10.83 29.87 32.18
CA LYS A 32 10.89 28.41 32.06
C LYS A 32 9.48 27.82 31.96
N ALA A 33 9.12 27.32 30.78
CA ALA A 33 7.83 26.67 30.57
C ALA A 33 7.72 25.42 31.45
N THR A 34 6.56 25.24 32.08
CA THR A 34 6.25 24.01 32.83
C THR A 34 6.24 22.81 31.87
N VAL A 35 6.55 21.60 32.37
CA VAL A 35 6.59 20.35 31.56
C VAL A 35 5.28 20.15 30.77
N ARG A 36 4.15 20.54 31.36
CA ARG A 36 2.83 20.49 30.70
C ARG A 36 2.71 21.49 29.54
N GLY A 37 3.24 22.71 29.72
CA GLY A 37 3.33 23.72 28.66
C GLY A 37 4.24 23.29 27.51
N PHE A 38 5.33 22.56 27.79
CA PHE A 38 6.19 21.99 26.75
C PHE A 38 5.44 20.96 25.89
N PHE A 39 4.68 20.04 26.50
CA PHE A 39 3.89 19.07 25.74
C PHE A 39 2.72 19.71 24.98
N GLU A 40 2.09 20.75 25.52
CA GLU A 40 1.04 21.50 24.82
C GLU A 40 1.59 22.29 23.63
N ALA A 41 2.71 23.00 23.79
CA ALA A 41 3.39 23.69 22.70
C ALA A 41 3.90 22.71 21.63
N ARG A 42 4.43 21.56 22.04
CA ARG A 42 4.82 20.47 21.14
C ARG A 42 3.63 19.92 20.37
N ARG A 43 2.49 19.69 21.04
CA ARG A 43 1.27 19.21 20.39
C ARG A 43 0.77 20.23 19.36
N GLU A 44 0.83 21.52 19.67
CA GLU A 44 0.45 22.57 18.73
C GLU A 44 1.39 22.65 17.52
N GLN A 45 2.70 22.44 17.70
CA GLN A 45 3.65 22.36 16.58
C GLN A 45 3.47 21.10 15.74
N LEU A 46 3.15 19.96 16.34
CA LEU A 46 2.82 18.73 15.62
C LEU A 46 1.46 18.81 14.90
N ASP A 47 0.46 19.45 15.49
CA ASP A 47 -0.83 19.74 14.85
C ASP A 47 -0.65 20.64 13.62
N LYS A 48 0.35 21.54 13.63
CA LYS A 48 0.69 22.36 12.44
C LYS A 48 1.25 21.48 11.32
N VAL A 49 2.08 20.49 11.63
CA VAL A 49 2.57 19.50 10.64
C VAL A 49 1.41 18.62 10.13
N ASP A 50 0.52 18.18 11.02
CA ASP A 50 -0.63 17.32 10.66
C ASP A 50 -1.68 18.06 9.80
N LYS A 51 -1.84 19.38 10.01
CA LYS A 51 -2.74 20.23 9.20
C LYS A 51 -2.23 20.49 7.78
N PHE A 52 -0.93 20.34 7.50
CA PHE A 52 -0.39 20.47 6.14
C PHE A 52 -0.55 19.20 5.29
N ASN A 53 -0.91 18.07 5.90
CA ASN A 53 -1.35 16.86 5.18
C ASN A 53 -2.80 16.96 4.63
N ARG A 54 -3.46 18.11 4.77
CA ARG A 54 -4.65 18.46 3.98
C ARG A 54 -4.25 19.36 2.83
N VAL A 55 -4.29 18.82 1.61
CA VAL A 55 -4.13 19.58 0.38
C VAL A 55 -5.30 20.56 0.24
N THR A 56 -5.11 21.82 0.68
CA THR A 56 -5.88 22.96 0.17
C THR A 56 -5.00 23.77 -0.76
N PHE A 57 -5.34 23.74 -2.04
CA PHE A 57 -4.81 24.67 -3.03
C PHE A 57 -5.19 26.11 -2.65
N VAL A 58 -4.19 26.97 -2.44
CA VAL A 58 -4.33 28.43 -2.59
C VAL A 58 -3.34 28.85 -3.67
N GLY A 59 -3.87 29.48 -4.72
CA GLY A 59 -3.12 29.85 -5.91
C GLY A 59 -2.12 31.00 -5.69
N SER A 60 -1.05 30.92 -6.50
CA SER A 60 -0.13 31.96 -6.93
C SER A 60 0.35 32.98 -5.89
N MET A 61 1.42 32.63 -5.16
CA MET A 61 2.45 33.59 -4.77
C MET A 61 3.85 32.99 -4.92
N ASN A 62 4.80 33.86 -5.26
CA ASN A 62 6.16 33.58 -5.73
C ASN A 62 6.94 32.52 -4.92
N ALA A 63 7.81 31.80 -5.63
CA ALA A 63 8.77 30.84 -5.10
C ALA A 63 9.77 31.47 -4.10
N LYS A 64 9.35 31.61 -2.84
CA LYS A 64 10.20 31.71 -1.65
C LYS A 64 9.51 31.01 -0.47
N GLU A 65 10.04 29.83 -0.14
CA GLU A 65 10.08 29.23 1.20
C GLU A 65 8.79 28.59 1.79
N ALA A 66 8.46 27.38 1.34
CA ALA A 66 7.88 26.39 2.25
C ALA A 66 9.03 25.78 3.07
N SER A 67 9.37 26.40 4.21
CA SER A 67 10.38 25.92 5.13
C SER A 67 9.87 26.00 6.56
N PHE A 68 9.83 24.88 7.27
CA PHE A 68 9.49 24.81 8.69
C PHE A 68 10.51 25.61 9.49
N PHE A 69 10.06 26.51 10.34
CA PHE A 69 10.94 27.32 11.18
C PHE A 69 10.75 26.95 12.65
N CYS A 70 11.86 26.73 13.34
CA CYS A 70 11.86 26.50 14.78
C CYS A 70 12.17 27.81 15.49
N ASP A 71 11.19 28.39 16.20
CA ASP A 71 11.38 29.63 16.97
C ASP A 71 12.39 29.47 18.11
N VAL A 72 12.43 28.28 18.72
CA VAL A 72 13.31 27.97 19.86
C VAL A 72 14.78 27.92 19.45
N CYS A 73 15.08 27.39 18.26
CA CYS A 73 16.46 27.21 17.78
C CYS A 73 16.83 28.17 16.64
N ASN A 74 15.90 29.00 16.17
CA ASN A 74 16.05 29.95 15.07
C ASN A 74 16.64 29.31 13.79
N ARG A 75 16.12 28.14 13.39
CA ARG A 75 16.56 27.37 12.21
C ARG A 75 15.40 27.06 11.27
N ARG A 76 15.65 27.14 9.96
CA ARG A 76 14.71 26.74 8.90
C ARG A 76 15.04 25.34 8.38
N PHE A 77 14.01 24.53 8.18
CA PHE A 77 14.05 23.16 7.67
C PHE A 77 13.22 23.08 6.41
N LYS A 78 13.74 22.38 5.40
CA LYS A 78 13.12 22.30 4.06
C LYS A 78 12.06 21.19 3.94
N ASP A 79 12.00 20.29 4.92
CA ASP A 79 11.28 19.02 4.87
C ASP A 79 10.74 18.69 6.27
N ASP A 80 9.52 18.15 6.34
CA ASP A 80 8.76 17.83 7.54
C ASP A 80 9.53 16.85 8.42
N LEU A 81 10.10 15.81 7.82
CA LEU A 81 10.82 14.77 8.55
C LEU A 81 12.04 15.35 9.28
N LYS A 82 12.79 16.23 8.61
CA LYS A 82 13.95 16.91 9.20
C LYS A 82 13.56 17.89 10.31
N PHE A 83 12.38 18.49 10.22
CA PHE A 83 11.84 19.35 11.27
C PHE A 83 11.44 18.52 12.50
N VAL A 84 10.75 17.39 12.32
CA VAL A 84 10.37 16.47 13.42
C VAL A 84 11.61 15.87 14.09
N GLU A 85 12.63 15.48 13.33
CA GLU A 85 13.91 15.03 13.88
C GLU A 85 14.59 16.11 14.70
N HIS A 86 14.55 17.37 14.25
CA HIS A 86 15.06 18.50 15.01
C HIS A 86 14.31 18.73 16.33
N LEU A 87 12.97 18.65 16.33
CA LEU A 87 12.17 18.79 17.57
C LEU A 87 12.52 17.71 18.62
N ASN A 88 13.00 16.56 18.19
CA ASN A 88 13.45 15.47 19.06
C ASN A 88 14.97 15.51 19.35
N SER A 89 15.70 16.47 18.76
CA SER A 89 17.14 16.58 18.98
C SER A 89 17.45 17.08 20.39
N LYS A 90 18.53 16.57 20.97
CA LYS A 90 19.01 16.96 22.31
C LYS A 90 19.23 18.47 22.43
N GLU A 91 19.70 19.11 21.35
CA GLU A 91 19.92 20.56 21.29
C GLU A 91 18.61 21.36 21.41
N HIS A 92 17.55 20.93 20.71
CA HIS A 92 16.24 21.56 20.78
C HIS A 92 15.62 21.42 22.17
N LEU A 93 15.65 20.20 22.74
CA LEU A 93 15.08 19.90 24.06
C LEU A 93 15.72 20.73 25.18
N VAL A 94 17.04 20.92 25.12
CA VAL A 94 17.75 21.77 26.09
C VAL A 94 17.35 23.24 25.93
N ASN A 95 17.27 23.74 24.68
CA ASN A 95 16.88 25.13 24.41
C ASN A 95 15.40 25.42 24.72
N SER A 96 14.52 24.42 24.65
CA SER A 96 13.11 24.53 25.03
C SER A 96 12.88 24.44 26.54
N GLY A 97 13.95 24.38 27.35
CA GLY A 97 13.88 24.32 28.81
C GLY A 97 13.63 22.94 29.39
N PHE A 98 13.75 21.86 28.59
CA PHE A 98 13.60 20.49 29.07
C PHE A 98 14.92 20.01 29.70
N SER A 99 15.00 20.04 31.04
CA SER A 99 16.13 19.47 31.78
C SER A 99 15.94 17.96 31.97
N HIS A 100 16.83 17.16 31.40
CA HIS A 100 16.82 15.69 31.45
C HIS A 100 17.03 15.10 32.86
N GLU A 101 17.31 15.94 33.87
CA GLU A 101 17.66 15.51 35.23
C GLU A 101 16.50 15.55 36.23
N SER A 102 15.38 16.22 35.96
CA SER A 102 14.41 16.54 37.02
C SER A 102 13.20 15.60 37.16
N GLU A 103 13.00 14.60 36.30
CA GLU A 103 11.82 13.69 36.42
C GLU A 103 12.07 12.20 36.14
N LEU A 104 13.30 11.78 35.85
CA LEU A 104 13.64 10.34 35.75
C LEU A 104 13.71 9.63 37.12
N GLN A 105 13.53 10.36 38.21
CA GLN A 105 13.28 9.82 39.55
C GLN A 105 11.88 10.22 40.01
N ARG A 106 10.86 9.52 39.52
CA ARG A 106 9.59 9.39 40.23
C ARG A 106 9.44 7.93 40.60
N ASP A 107 9.73 7.62 41.86
CA ASP A 107 9.44 6.30 42.43
C ASP A 107 7.97 5.99 42.18
N VAL A 108 7.71 4.92 41.42
CA VAL A 108 6.35 4.46 41.13
C VAL A 108 5.74 3.98 42.44
N THR A 109 4.81 4.76 42.98
CA THR A 109 4.18 4.41 44.26
C THR A 109 3.08 3.38 44.06
N LEU A 110 2.89 2.55 45.10
CA LEU A 110 1.95 1.43 45.07
C LEU A 110 0.50 1.87 44.83
N ASP A 111 0.16 3.11 45.21
CA ASP A 111 -1.17 3.69 44.99
C ASP A 111 -1.43 4.05 43.51
N GLN A 112 -0.40 4.45 42.75
CA GLN A 112 -0.54 4.72 41.32
C GLN A 112 -0.83 3.44 40.53
N VAL A 113 -0.22 2.32 40.93
CA VAL A 113 -0.47 1.00 40.34
C VAL A 113 -1.90 0.52 40.64
N LYS A 114 -2.37 0.70 41.89
CA LYS A 114 -3.75 0.37 42.28
C LYS A 114 -4.78 1.17 41.49
N GLN A 115 -4.53 2.46 41.28
CA GLN A 115 -5.43 3.33 40.50
C GLN A 115 -5.52 2.87 39.04
N ARG A 116 -4.40 2.45 38.45
CA ARG A 116 -4.36 1.95 37.07
C ARG A 116 -5.08 0.61 36.91
N LEU A 117 -4.91 -0.29 37.88
CA LEU A 117 -5.62 -1.58 37.92
C LEU A 117 -7.14 -1.39 38.10
N ALA A 118 -7.57 -0.43 38.92
CA ALA A 118 -8.99 -0.10 39.09
C ALA A 118 -9.63 0.43 37.79
N GLN A 119 -8.91 1.27 37.02
CA GLN A 119 -9.37 1.74 35.71
C GLN A 119 -9.49 0.62 34.66
N LEU A 120 -8.62 -0.40 34.72
CA LEU A 120 -8.69 -1.54 33.82
C LEU A 120 -9.86 -2.46 34.19
N LYS A 121 -10.12 -2.64 35.49
CA LYS A 121 -11.25 -3.41 35.99
C LYS A 121 -12.60 -2.78 35.62
N SER A 122 -12.74 -1.45 35.75
CA SER A 122 -13.99 -0.77 35.38
C SER A 122 -14.31 -0.82 33.88
N LYS A 123 -13.29 -0.93 33.02
CA LYS A 123 -13.48 -1.15 31.58
C LYS A 123 -13.89 -2.58 31.25
N LEU A 124 -13.57 -3.54 32.12
CA LEU A 124 -13.92 -4.95 31.94
C LEU A 124 -15.34 -5.26 32.43
N ASP A 125 -15.79 -4.56 33.49
CA ASP A 125 -17.10 -4.74 34.12
C ASP A 125 -18.24 -3.99 33.38
N GLN A 126 -17.95 -3.30 32.27
CA GLN A 126 -19.00 -2.74 31.41
C GLN A 126 -19.66 -3.87 30.60
N PRO A 127 -20.99 -4.09 30.74
CA PRO A 127 -21.68 -5.15 30.01
C PRO A 127 -21.64 -4.87 28.51
N ARG A 128 -21.25 -5.88 27.72
CA ARG A 128 -21.33 -5.83 26.25
C ARG A 128 -22.81 -5.87 25.88
N GLU A 129 -23.33 -4.78 25.34
CA GLU A 129 -24.67 -4.72 24.78
C GLU A 129 -24.78 -5.68 23.59
N ALA A 130 -25.41 -6.83 23.83
CA ALA A 130 -26.01 -7.68 22.81
C ALA A 130 -27.40 -8.10 23.32
N GLU A 131 -28.35 -8.21 22.39
CA GLU A 131 -29.77 -8.61 22.53
C GLU A 131 -30.81 -7.47 22.60
N GLN A 132 -31.09 -6.88 21.44
CA GLN A 132 -32.47 -6.64 21.01
C GLN A 132 -32.60 -7.11 19.55
N GLU A 133 -33.16 -8.32 19.40
CA GLU A 133 -33.35 -9.06 18.14
C GLU A 133 -34.72 -8.77 17.48
N GLU A 134 -35.45 -7.73 17.92
CA GLU A 134 -36.69 -7.29 17.27
C GLU A 134 -36.54 -5.89 16.68
N ASP A 135 -36.41 -5.91 15.35
CA ASP A 135 -36.84 -4.92 14.33
C ASP A 135 -35.74 -4.56 13.30
N PHE A 136 -35.02 -5.59 12.83
CA PHE A 136 -34.07 -5.51 11.72
C PHE A 136 -34.73 -4.95 10.44
N ALA A 137 -36.03 -5.18 10.24
CA ALA A 137 -36.81 -4.62 9.15
C ALA A 137 -36.98 -3.09 9.29
N ALA A 138 -37.41 -2.56 10.44
CA ALA A 138 -37.48 -1.11 10.62
C ALA A 138 -36.10 -0.43 10.68
N GLY A 139 -35.05 -1.15 11.07
CA GLY A 139 -33.66 -0.69 10.97
C GLY A 139 -33.25 -0.48 9.51
N VAL A 140 -33.55 -1.44 8.64
CA VAL A 140 -33.31 -1.38 7.19
C VAL A 140 -34.16 -0.27 6.54
N GLU A 141 -35.41 -0.09 6.96
CA GLU A 141 -36.30 0.97 6.49
C GLU A 141 -35.79 2.38 6.89
N LYS A 142 -35.37 2.55 8.14
CA LYS A 142 -34.79 3.81 8.65
C LYS A 142 -33.47 4.16 7.94
N LEU A 143 -32.65 3.15 7.62
CA LEU A 143 -31.41 3.33 6.85
C LEU A 143 -31.70 3.70 5.38
N ARG A 144 -32.69 3.06 4.74
CA ARG A 144 -33.16 3.43 3.39
C ARG A 144 -33.69 4.86 3.36
N HIS A 145 -34.54 5.24 4.31
CA HIS A 145 -35.10 6.59 4.41
C HIS A 145 -34.02 7.65 4.70
N LYS A 146 -33.02 7.33 5.55
CA LYS A 146 -31.87 8.22 5.80
C LYS A 146 -31.00 8.40 4.56
N HIS A 147 -30.76 7.33 3.81
CA HIS A 147 -30.00 7.37 2.56
C HIS A 147 -30.75 8.12 1.45
N GLU A 148 -32.06 7.95 1.33
CA GLU A 148 -32.91 8.71 0.41
C GLU A 148 -32.94 10.20 0.75
N LEU A 149 -33.08 10.57 2.03
CA LEU A 149 -32.98 11.95 2.49
C LEU A 149 -31.59 12.56 2.20
N GLU A 150 -30.51 11.80 2.32
CA GLU A 150 -29.17 12.24 1.94
C GLU A 150 -29.00 12.41 0.42
N GLN A 151 -29.57 11.49 -0.37
CA GLN A 151 -29.59 11.61 -1.83
C GLN A 151 -30.41 12.82 -2.30
N GLU A 152 -31.57 13.09 -1.69
CA GLU A 152 -32.35 14.30 -1.97
C GLU A 152 -31.61 15.57 -1.58
N LYS A 153 -30.95 15.60 -0.41
CA LYS A 153 -30.10 16.74 -0.02
C LYS A 153 -28.95 16.96 -1.00
N LYS A 154 -28.33 15.89 -1.52
CA LYS A 154 -27.29 15.98 -2.57
C LYS A 154 -27.87 16.44 -3.91
N ARG A 155 -29.03 15.95 -4.32
CA ARG A 155 -29.75 16.38 -5.55
C ARG A 155 -30.21 17.83 -5.46
N ALA A 156 -30.70 18.28 -4.31
CA ALA A 156 -31.08 19.67 -4.04
C ALA A 156 -29.86 20.60 -4.04
N LYS A 157 -28.72 20.17 -3.47
CA LYS A 157 -27.44 20.91 -3.59
C LYS A 157 -26.95 20.98 -5.03
N LYS A 158 -27.09 19.91 -5.83
CA LYS A 158 -26.73 19.88 -7.26
C LYS A 158 -27.66 20.77 -8.10
N ARG A 159 -28.96 20.79 -7.80
CA ARG A 159 -29.94 21.70 -8.42
C ARG A 159 -29.68 23.17 -8.07
N LYS A 160 -29.34 23.49 -6.81
CA LYS A 160 -28.91 24.83 -6.40
C LYS A 160 -27.59 25.25 -7.07
N ARG A 161 -26.63 24.33 -7.22
CA ARG A 161 -25.38 24.59 -7.96
C ARG A 161 -25.63 24.85 -9.46
N LYS A 162 -26.55 24.11 -10.10
CA LYS A 162 -26.95 24.33 -11.49
C LYS A 162 -27.76 25.60 -11.70
N ALA A 163 -28.60 25.99 -10.73
CA ALA A 163 -29.36 27.24 -10.79
C ALA A 163 -28.47 28.47 -10.60
N ASN A 164 -27.36 28.33 -9.85
CA ASN A 164 -26.36 29.39 -9.65
C ASN A 164 -25.32 29.46 -10.77
N SER A 165 -25.39 28.60 -11.80
CA SER A 165 -24.41 28.54 -12.89
C SER A 165 -25.03 28.78 -14.27
N ALA A 166 -26.15 29.49 -14.35
CA ALA A 166 -26.79 29.83 -15.62
C ALA A 166 -26.47 31.27 -16.04
N ASP A 167 -25.47 31.43 -16.91
CA ASP A 167 -25.53 32.35 -18.06
C ASP A 167 -24.63 31.82 -19.19
N PRO A 168 -25.03 31.89 -20.49
CA PRO A 168 -24.38 31.17 -21.58
C PRO A 168 -23.62 32.08 -22.54
N ALA A 169 -22.39 31.71 -22.93
CA ALA A 169 -21.83 32.04 -24.25
C ALA A 169 -20.54 31.25 -24.53
N ASP A 170 -20.48 30.76 -25.77
CA ASP A 170 -19.34 30.28 -26.56
C ASP A 170 -18.74 28.89 -26.26
N ALA A 171 -19.12 27.98 -27.15
CA ALA A 171 -18.47 26.72 -27.42
C ALA A 171 -17.20 26.95 -28.27
N ASP A 172 -16.06 26.43 -27.81
CA ASP A 172 -15.16 25.70 -28.71
C ASP A 172 -14.22 24.72 -27.96
N ASP A 173 -14.09 23.54 -28.57
CA ASP A 173 -13.06 22.49 -28.50
C ASP A 173 -12.16 22.30 -27.26
N THR A 174 -12.71 21.96 -26.09
CA THR A 174 -11.93 21.42 -24.93
C THR A 174 -12.66 20.34 -24.11
N GLY A 175 -13.69 19.70 -24.70
CA GLY A 175 -14.68 18.89 -23.97
C GLY A 175 -14.22 17.53 -23.40
N GLN A 176 -13.01 17.06 -23.67
CA GLN A 176 -12.56 15.73 -23.20
C GLN A 176 -11.76 15.77 -21.88
N ASP A 177 -11.16 16.90 -21.53
CA ASP A 177 -10.21 16.97 -20.41
C ASP A 177 -10.89 17.34 -19.08
N GLU A 178 -11.99 18.10 -19.13
CA GLU A 178 -12.78 18.43 -17.95
C GLU A 178 -13.73 17.29 -17.54
N MET A 179 -14.15 16.42 -18.48
CA MET A 179 -14.92 15.22 -18.15
C MET A 179 -14.05 14.15 -17.46
N LYS A 180 -12.74 14.11 -17.73
CA LYS A 180 -11.76 13.27 -17.01
C LYS A 180 -11.47 13.77 -15.60
N LYS A 181 -11.42 15.09 -15.39
CA LYS A 181 -11.27 15.69 -14.05
C LYS A 181 -12.52 15.53 -13.18
N MET A 182 -13.72 15.45 -13.78
CA MET A 182 -14.97 15.26 -13.04
C MET A 182 -15.20 13.81 -12.57
N MET A 183 -14.35 12.85 -12.98
CA MET A 183 -14.46 11.42 -12.68
C MET A 183 -13.47 10.91 -11.62
N GLY A 184 -12.82 11.79 -10.84
CA GLY A 184 -12.20 11.38 -9.57
C GLY A 184 -10.76 10.85 -9.60
N PHE A 185 -10.03 10.94 -10.72
CA PHE A 185 -8.61 10.51 -10.80
C PHE A 185 -7.61 11.53 -10.26
N ALA A 186 -7.80 11.94 -9.01
CA ALA A 186 -6.91 12.86 -8.32
C ALA A 186 -6.24 12.16 -7.14
N ASN A 187 -5.43 11.13 -7.39
CA ASN A 187 -4.39 10.69 -6.45
C ASN A 187 -3.23 9.85 -7.05
N PHE A 188 -3.04 9.86 -8.37
CA PHE A 188 -1.76 9.46 -8.96
C PHE A 188 -0.94 10.71 -9.28
N ASN A 189 0.32 10.73 -8.82
CA ASN A 189 1.24 11.80 -9.08
C ASN A 189 1.41 11.94 -10.61
N LYS A 190 0.98 13.07 -11.20
CA LYS A 190 0.93 13.26 -12.67
C LYS A 190 2.28 13.13 -13.36
N ASP A 191 3.37 13.18 -12.61
CA ASP A 191 4.73 13.01 -13.13
C ASP A 191 5.17 11.54 -13.25
N GLU A 192 4.62 10.63 -12.42
CA GLU A 192 4.91 9.18 -12.50
C GLU A 192 4.02 8.46 -13.54
N ALA A 193 2.77 8.91 -13.72
CA ALA A 193 1.88 8.34 -14.74
C ALA A 193 2.40 8.52 -16.18
N LYS A 194 3.34 9.44 -16.41
CA LYS A 194 4.01 9.61 -17.71
C LYS A 194 5.09 8.57 -17.98
N GLU A 195 5.54 7.84 -16.96
CA GLU A 195 6.58 6.81 -17.11
C GLU A 195 6.00 5.46 -17.55
N PHE A 196 4.70 5.20 -17.32
CA PHE A 196 4.07 3.92 -17.65
C PHE A 196 3.23 3.96 -18.93
N HIS A 197 3.38 2.94 -19.79
CA HIS A 197 2.51 2.72 -20.95
C HIS A 197 1.19 2.05 -20.58
N VAL A 198 1.18 1.26 -19.51
CA VAL A 198 -0.03 0.73 -18.90
C VAL A 198 -0.12 1.25 -17.48
N SER A 199 -1.03 2.18 -17.27
CA SER A 199 -1.21 2.89 -16.00
C SER A 199 -2.63 2.78 -15.42
N ASN A 200 -3.60 2.38 -16.25
CA ASN A 200 -5.01 2.32 -15.89
C ASN A 200 -5.73 1.22 -16.70
N LEU A 201 -6.99 0.94 -16.35
CA LEU A 201 -7.80 -0.13 -16.98
C LEU A 201 -8.11 0.15 -18.46
N ALA A 202 -8.16 1.41 -18.90
CA ALA A 202 -8.32 1.72 -20.32
C ALA A 202 -7.06 1.36 -21.11
N ASP A 203 -5.87 1.49 -20.53
CA ASP A 203 -4.60 1.06 -21.14
C ASP A 203 -4.53 -0.47 -21.22
N VAL A 204 -4.97 -1.17 -20.17
CA VAL A 204 -5.09 -2.64 -20.14
C VAL A 204 -5.99 -3.14 -21.28
N SER A 205 -7.13 -2.46 -21.50
CA SER A 205 -8.03 -2.77 -22.62
C SER A 205 -7.34 -2.59 -23.98
N ARG A 206 -6.55 -1.52 -24.15
CA ARG A 206 -5.75 -1.30 -25.37
C ARG A 206 -4.63 -2.32 -25.55
N ALA A 207 -4.10 -2.89 -24.46
CA ALA A 207 -3.15 -4.00 -24.49
C ALA A 207 -3.80 -5.36 -24.84
N GLY A 208 -5.14 -5.39 -25.01
CA GLY A 208 -5.87 -6.60 -25.40
C GLY A 208 -6.09 -7.61 -24.28
N LEU A 209 -5.97 -7.20 -23.02
CA LEU A 209 -6.18 -8.07 -21.87
C LEU A 209 -7.65 -8.01 -21.41
N SER A 210 -8.29 -9.17 -21.29
CA SER A 210 -9.67 -9.32 -20.81
C SER A 210 -9.77 -9.67 -19.34
N TRP A 211 -8.66 -9.99 -18.68
CA TRP A 211 -8.55 -10.26 -17.26
C TRP A 211 -7.38 -9.48 -16.68
N VAL A 212 -7.60 -8.85 -15.52
CA VAL A 212 -6.56 -8.11 -14.81
C VAL A 212 -6.77 -8.22 -13.30
N THR A 213 -5.66 -8.32 -12.57
CA THR A 213 -5.65 -8.30 -11.10
C THR A 213 -5.23 -6.91 -10.63
N LEU A 214 -6.07 -6.28 -9.81
CA LEU A 214 -5.84 -4.95 -9.25
C LEU A 214 -5.21 -5.07 -7.87
N ALA A 215 -3.97 -4.60 -7.74
CA ALA A 215 -3.16 -4.72 -6.52
C ALA A 215 -3.05 -3.35 -5.80
N PHE A 216 -3.18 -3.24 -4.49
CA PHE A 216 -3.59 -4.23 -3.49
C PHE A 216 -4.60 -3.58 -2.55
N LEU A 217 -5.60 -4.35 -2.11
CA LEU A 217 -6.39 -4.01 -0.94
C LEU A 217 -5.57 -4.28 0.32
N THR A 218 -5.41 -3.24 1.12
CA THR A 218 -4.83 -3.30 2.48
C THR A 218 -5.71 -2.48 3.43
N ASN A 219 -5.48 -2.60 4.73
CA ASN A 219 -6.25 -1.86 5.76
C ASN A 219 -6.33 -0.34 5.50
N ASN A 220 -5.30 0.24 4.90
CA ASN A 220 -5.18 1.68 4.67
C ASN A 220 -5.57 2.13 3.25
N ARG A 221 -5.90 1.20 2.35
CA ARG A 221 -6.21 1.47 0.94
C ARG A 221 -7.67 1.20 0.56
N PHE A 222 -8.51 0.90 1.55
CA PHE A 222 -9.92 0.59 1.29
C PHE A 222 -10.64 1.75 0.59
N ASP A 223 -10.47 2.98 1.09
CA ASP A 223 -11.15 4.16 0.55
C ASP A 223 -10.62 4.51 -0.86
N GLU A 224 -9.32 4.31 -1.10
CA GLU A 224 -8.70 4.48 -2.43
C GLU A 224 -9.32 3.53 -3.46
N ILE A 225 -9.61 2.28 -3.09
CA ILE A 225 -10.24 1.32 -4.01
C ILE A 225 -11.72 1.66 -4.23
N GLU A 226 -12.42 2.25 -3.25
CA GLU A 226 -13.78 2.77 -3.47
C GLU A 226 -13.81 3.89 -4.52
N ASP A 227 -12.77 4.72 -4.60
CA ASP A 227 -12.67 5.76 -5.63
C ASP A 227 -12.50 5.19 -7.05
N TRP A 228 -12.02 3.93 -7.19
CA TRP A 228 -11.82 3.27 -8.48
C TRP A 228 -13.03 2.49 -9.01
N ILE A 229 -14.14 2.47 -8.27
CA ILE A 229 -15.34 1.68 -8.60
C ILE A 229 -15.85 1.96 -10.01
N GLU A 230 -15.89 3.22 -10.44
CA GLU A 230 -16.44 3.57 -11.76
C GLU A 230 -15.55 3.05 -12.90
N ASP A 231 -14.22 3.13 -12.74
CA ASP A 231 -13.27 2.57 -13.71
C ASP A 231 -13.36 1.06 -13.83
N VAL A 232 -13.47 0.37 -12.68
CA VAL A 232 -13.64 -1.09 -12.65
C VAL A 232 -14.92 -1.48 -13.39
N ARG A 233 -16.00 -0.72 -13.22
CA ARG A 233 -17.28 -0.98 -13.92
C ARG A 233 -17.24 -0.68 -15.41
N GLN A 234 -16.43 0.28 -15.83
CA GLN A 234 -16.28 0.67 -17.24
C GLN A 234 -15.31 -0.24 -18.00
N PHE A 235 -14.43 -0.96 -17.30
CA PHE A 235 -13.54 -1.92 -17.92
C PHE A 235 -14.36 -3.06 -18.58
N PRO A 236 -14.19 -3.32 -19.89
CA PRO A 236 -14.99 -4.33 -20.60
C PRO A 236 -14.61 -5.77 -20.24
N GLY A 237 -13.48 -5.97 -19.56
CA GLY A 237 -13.01 -7.26 -19.09
C GLY A 237 -13.40 -7.56 -17.64
N ASN A 238 -12.72 -8.52 -17.05
CA ASN A 238 -12.92 -8.96 -15.68
C ASN A 238 -11.78 -8.45 -14.79
N VAL A 239 -12.15 -7.89 -13.65
CA VAL A 239 -11.18 -7.41 -12.65
C VAL A 239 -11.24 -8.30 -11.41
N ILE A 240 -10.08 -8.81 -11.01
CA ILE A 240 -9.86 -9.51 -9.74
C ILE A 240 -9.22 -8.51 -8.77
N LEU A 241 -9.69 -8.46 -7.52
CA LEU A 241 -9.07 -7.63 -6.49
C LEU A 241 -8.05 -8.44 -5.70
N SER A 242 -6.77 -8.07 -5.77
CA SER A 242 -5.74 -8.70 -4.93
C SER A 242 -5.68 -8.03 -3.55
N ILE A 243 -5.58 -8.84 -2.50
CA ILE A 243 -5.58 -8.45 -1.09
C ILE A 243 -4.23 -8.84 -0.49
N GLY A 244 -3.54 -7.88 0.14
CA GLY A 244 -2.25 -8.10 0.79
C GLY A 244 -1.06 -7.53 0.00
N GLY A 245 -0.15 -8.41 -0.42
CA GLY A 245 1.16 -8.11 -1.00
C GLY A 245 2.28 -7.92 0.04
N ALA A 246 3.53 -7.86 -0.41
CA ALA A 246 4.76 -7.87 0.40
C ALA A 246 4.74 -7.03 1.72
N THR A 247 4.12 -5.85 1.71
CA THR A 247 4.00 -4.97 2.90
C THR A 247 2.56 -4.69 3.33
N GLY A 248 1.59 -5.28 2.64
CA GLY A 248 0.18 -5.02 2.86
C GLY A 248 -0.34 -5.76 4.09
N GLU A 249 -0.93 -5.01 5.02
CA GLU A 249 -1.62 -5.62 6.16
C GLU A 249 -3.13 -5.69 5.92
N TYR A 250 -3.66 -6.91 5.95
CA TYR A 250 -5.08 -7.23 5.95
C TYR A 250 -5.26 -8.66 6.48
N PRO A 251 -6.34 -9.00 7.20
CA PRO A 251 -7.40 -8.14 7.74
C PRO A 251 -6.94 -7.28 8.94
N SER A 252 -7.78 -6.33 9.37
CA SER A 252 -7.51 -5.42 10.50
C SER A 252 -7.59 -6.15 11.84
N ASP A 253 -6.80 -5.77 12.84
CA ASP A 253 -6.95 -6.33 14.20
C ASP A 253 -8.13 -5.72 14.98
N HIS A 254 -8.74 -4.64 14.47
CA HIS A 254 -9.74 -3.86 15.19
C HIS A 254 -11.18 -4.16 14.79
N HIS A 255 -11.39 -4.92 13.72
CA HIS A 255 -12.72 -5.25 13.22
C HIS A 255 -13.03 -6.72 13.46
N SER A 256 -14.31 -7.05 13.59
CA SER A 256 -14.74 -8.46 13.62
C SER A 256 -14.67 -9.08 12.22
N VAL A 257 -14.79 -10.40 12.13
CA VAL A 257 -14.86 -11.11 10.83
C VAL A 257 -16.05 -10.61 10.03
N GLU A 258 -17.21 -10.51 10.67
CA GLU A 258 -18.49 -10.14 10.07
C GLU A 258 -18.42 -8.74 9.47
N ARG A 259 -17.89 -7.77 10.24
CA ARG A 259 -17.74 -6.40 9.79
C ARG A 259 -16.79 -6.28 8.59
N GLU A 260 -15.73 -7.07 8.54
CA GLU A 260 -14.82 -7.05 7.39
C GLU A 260 -15.41 -7.76 6.17
N ALA A 261 -16.10 -8.87 6.37
CA ALA A 261 -16.83 -9.57 5.31
C ALA A 261 -17.91 -8.67 4.69
N GLU A 262 -18.73 -7.99 5.49
CA GLU A 262 -19.75 -7.04 5.01
C GLU A 262 -19.15 -5.92 4.16
N ARG A 263 -18.02 -5.34 4.62
CA ARG A 263 -17.32 -4.29 3.86
C ARG A 263 -16.78 -4.83 2.54
N LEU A 264 -16.13 -5.98 2.56
CA LEU A 264 -15.55 -6.58 1.36
C LEU A 264 -16.63 -7.02 0.36
N ILE A 265 -17.73 -7.61 0.83
CA ILE A 265 -18.92 -7.93 0.01
C ILE A 265 -19.48 -6.67 -0.62
N GLY A 266 -19.65 -5.60 0.16
CA GLY A 266 -20.11 -4.31 -0.32
C GLY A 266 -19.21 -3.75 -1.42
N LEU A 267 -17.90 -3.81 -1.24
CA LEU A 267 -16.92 -3.36 -2.23
C LEU A 267 -16.97 -4.19 -3.52
N VAL A 268 -16.93 -5.52 -3.40
CA VAL A 268 -17.02 -6.46 -4.52
C VAL A 268 -18.30 -6.24 -5.32
N SER A 269 -19.44 -6.10 -4.65
CA SER A 269 -20.73 -5.87 -5.28
C SER A 269 -20.83 -4.51 -5.99
N LYS A 270 -20.38 -3.43 -5.33
CA LYS A 270 -20.42 -2.07 -5.92
C LYS A 270 -19.51 -1.93 -7.14
N ALA A 271 -18.30 -2.47 -7.06
CA ALA A 271 -17.29 -2.40 -8.13
C ALA A 271 -17.59 -3.40 -9.26
N GLY A 272 -18.19 -4.55 -8.93
CA GLY A 272 -18.38 -5.64 -9.88
C GLY A 272 -17.14 -6.53 -10.05
N PHE A 273 -16.25 -6.59 -9.04
CA PHE A 273 -15.09 -7.48 -9.04
C PHE A 273 -15.55 -8.94 -9.25
N LYS A 274 -14.79 -9.70 -10.04
CA LYS A 274 -15.12 -11.08 -10.43
C LYS A 274 -14.47 -12.13 -9.54
N GLY A 275 -13.53 -11.69 -8.70
CA GLY A 275 -12.84 -12.54 -7.78
C GLY A 275 -11.96 -11.78 -6.81
N LEU A 276 -11.39 -12.53 -5.89
CA LEU A 276 -10.32 -12.10 -5.00
C LEU A 276 -9.07 -12.92 -5.28
N ASP A 277 -7.93 -12.26 -5.23
CA ASP A 277 -6.63 -12.90 -5.11
C ASP A 277 -6.08 -12.61 -3.71
N LEU A 278 -5.71 -13.66 -2.99
CA LEU A 278 -5.18 -13.53 -1.63
C LEU A 278 -3.66 -13.62 -1.74
N ASP A 279 -3.00 -12.47 -1.82
CA ASP A 279 -1.55 -12.38 -1.90
C ASP A 279 -0.98 -12.25 -0.48
N ILE A 280 -0.66 -13.39 0.12
CA ILE A 280 -0.29 -13.49 1.55
C ILE A 280 1.21 -13.75 1.68
N GLU A 281 1.92 -12.71 2.08
CA GLU A 281 3.39 -12.71 2.16
C GLU A 281 3.91 -12.22 3.52
N GLY A 282 5.23 -12.31 3.68
CA GLY A 282 5.98 -11.66 4.74
C GLY A 282 5.43 -11.96 6.15
N GLU A 283 5.28 -10.90 6.94
CA GLU A 283 4.84 -11.03 8.33
C GLU A 283 3.35 -11.41 8.48
N VAL A 284 2.52 -11.18 7.46
CA VAL A 284 1.11 -11.61 7.51
C VAL A 284 1.02 -13.12 7.39
N LEU A 285 1.81 -13.73 6.50
CA LEU A 285 1.84 -15.17 6.30
C LEU A 285 2.21 -15.94 7.59
N LYS A 286 3.15 -15.40 8.37
CA LYS A 286 3.58 -15.96 9.67
C LYS A 286 2.56 -15.79 10.79
N LYS A 287 1.63 -14.84 10.66
CA LYS A 287 0.59 -14.57 11.66
C LYS A 287 -0.62 -15.47 11.38
N HIS A 288 -0.53 -16.74 11.76
CA HIS A 288 -1.56 -17.74 11.47
C HIS A 288 -2.97 -17.35 11.93
N ALA A 289 -3.11 -16.60 13.03
CA ALA A 289 -4.40 -16.06 13.47
C ALA A 289 -5.02 -15.05 12.49
N LYS A 290 -4.19 -14.26 11.79
CA LYS A 290 -4.67 -13.36 10.72
C LYS A 290 -5.06 -14.15 9.48
N VAL A 291 -4.29 -15.16 9.10
CA VAL A 291 -4.63 -16.05 7.97
C VAL A 291 -5.95 -16.79 8.25
N GLU A 292 -6.14 -17.28 9.47
CA GLU A 292 -7.39 -17.89 9.95
C GLU A 292 -8.56 -16.91 9.88
N LYS A 293 -8.35 -15.66 10.30
CA LYS A 293 -9.37 -14.60 10.19
C LYS A 293 -9.72 -14.29 8.72
N LEU A 294 -8.71 -14.17 7.86
CA LEU A 294 -8.88 -13.92 6.43
C LEU A 294 -9.67 -15.05 5.76
N ALA A 295 -9.36 -16.30 6.08
CA ALA A 295 -10.05 -17.46 5.54
C ALA A 295 -11.56 -17.43 5.87
N LYS A 296 -11.94 -17.02 7.08
CA LYS A 296 -13.36 -16.86 7.46
C LYS A 296 -14.03 -15.73 6.70
N ILE A 297 -13.38 -14.57 6.59
CA ILE A 297 -13.89 -13.43 5.80
C ILE A 297 -14.16 -13.85 4.35
N VAL A 298 -13.20 -14.52 3.73
CA VAL A 298 -13.29 -14.95 2.32
C VAL A 298 -14.34 -16.06 2.15
N HIS A 299 -14.51 -16.94 3.14
CA HIS A 299 -15.60 -17.91 3.14
C HIS A 299 -16.98 -17.24 3.10
N ASP A 300 -17.18 -16.18 3.90
CA ASP A 300 -18.44 -15.42 3.91
C ASP A 300 -18.66 -14.69 2.57
N VAL A 301 -17.60 -14.11 1.99
CA VAL A 301 -17.63 -13.51 0.65
C VAL A 301 -18.03 -14.55 -0.40
N GLN A 302 -17.38 -15.72 -0.44
CA GLN A 302 -17.72 -16.79 -1.40
C GLN A 302 -19.13 -17.33 -1.18
N THR A 303 -19.62 -17.38 0.07
CA THR A 303 -21.00 -17.78 0.35
C THR A 303 -22.00 -16.77 -0.21
N CYS A 304 -21.67 -15.48 -0.14
CA CYS A 304 -22.51 -14.41 -0.70
C CYS A 304 -22.58 -14.44 -2.24
N PHE A 305 -21.44 -14.61 -2.92
CA PHE A 305 -21.37 -14.57 -4.40
C PHE A 305 -21.50 -15.94 -5.08
N GLY A 306 -21.47 -17.03 -4.32
CA GLY A 306 -21.54 -18.40 -4.80
C GLY A 306 -20.17 -19.02 -5.08
N ARG A 307 -20.16 -20.35 -5.26
CA ARG A 307 -18.93 -21.16 -5.37
C ARG A 307 -18.13 -20.91 -6.65
N ASP A 308 -18.74 -20.26 -7.64
CA ASP A 308 -18.07 -19.88 -8.89
C ASP A 308 -17.31 -18.56 -8.78
N PHE A 309 -17.52 -17.78 -7.71
CA PHE A 309 -16.74 -16.60 -7.44
C PHE A 309 -15.26 -16.95 -7.32
N HIS A 310 -14.43 -16.30 -8.15
CA HIS A 310 -13.03 -16.64 -8.27
C HIS A 310 -12.29 -16.29 -6.98
N VAL A 311 -11.59 -17.26 -6.40
CA VAL A 311 -10.65 -17.02 -5.30
C VAL A 311 -9.34 -17.72 -5.61
N SER A 312 -8.26 -16.96 -5.72
CA SER A 312 -6.89 -17.48 -5.80
C SER A 312 -6.12 -17.19 -4.52
N LEU A 313 -5.10 -17.99 -4.26
CA LEU A 313 -4.16 -17.80 -3.15
C LEU A 313 -2.75 -17.68 -3.74
N THR A 314 -2.18 -16.48 -3.70
CA THR A 314 -0.82 -16.19 -4.15
C THR A 314 0.13 -16.27 -2.96
N LEU A 315 1.19 -17.08 -3.09
CA LEU A 315 2.12 -17.42 -2.01
C LEU A 315 3.56 -17.35 -2.47
N PRO A 316 4.49 -16.93 -1.59
CA PRO A 316 5.91 -17.00 -1.88
C PRO A 316 6.34 -18.46 -2.02
N VAL A 317 7.29 -18.71 -2.93
CA VAL A 317 7.99 -19.99 -3.01
C VAL A 317 9.48 -19.79 -2.79
N GLU A 318 10.09 -20.73 -2.10
CA GLU A 318 11.51 -20.77 -1.80
C GLU A 318 12.27 -21.50 -2.92
N PHE A 319 13.54 -21.10 -3.14
CA PHE A 319 14.39 -21.72 -4.15
C PHE A 319 14.61 -23.21 -3.92
N GLU A 320 14.74 -23.59 -2.63
CA GLU A 320 14.74 -24.97 -2.21
C GLU A 320 13.42 -25.25 -1.48
N GLY A 321 12.76 -26.36 -1.81
CA GLY A 321 11.55 -26.79 -1.11
C GLY A 321 10.25 -26.10 -1.52
N ALA A 322 10.26 -25.14 -2.45
CA ALA A 322 9.05 -24.50 -2.97
C ALA A 322 8.14 -23.89 -1.89
N LEU A 323 7.02 -24.53 -1.50
CA LEU A 323 6.18 -24.01 -0.41
C LEU A 323 6.81 -24.33 0.94
N ASN A 324 7.06 -23.31 1.75
CA ASN A 324 7.50 -23.48 3.13
C ASN A 324 6.34 -23.83 4.08
N GLU A 325 6.66 -24.07 5.35
CA GLU A 325 5.68 -24.51 6.36
C GLU A 325 4.51 -23.54 6.53
N ASP A 326 4.77 -22.23 6.52
CA ASP A 326 3.73 -21.21 6.68
C ASP A 326 2.81 -21.15 5.44
N ALA A 327 3.37 -21.23 4.23
CA ALA A 327 2.62 -21.30 2.98
C ALA A 327 1.73 -22.56 2.93
N VAL A 328 2.27 -23.71 3.34
CA VAL A 328 1.50 -24.96 3.47
C VAL A 328 0.36 -24.81 4.48
N LEU A 329 0.62 -24.20 5.63
CA LEU A 329 -0.41 -23.97 6.65
C LEU A 329 -1.49 -23.00 6.17
N ALA A 330 -1.16 -22.00 5.36
CA ALA A 330 -2.14 -21.09 4.75
C ALA A 330 -3.10 -21.85 3.83
N ILE A 331 -2.59 -22.73 2.96
CA ILE A 331 -3.41 -23.60 2.09
C ILE A 331 -4.33 -24.50 2.93
N GLN A 332 -3.78 -25.14 3.97
CA GLN A 332 -4.56 -25.99 4.87
C GLN A 332 -5.64 -25.21 5.62
N THR A 333 -5.35 -23.96 5.99
CA THR A 333 -6.29 -23.07 6.69
C THR A 333 -7.46 -22.68 5.78
N MET A 334 -7.19 -22.29 4.52
CA MET A 334 -8.24 -22.04 3.53
C MET A 334 -9.16 -23.26 3.36
N LYS A 335 -8.56 -24.46 3.24
CA LYS A 335 -9.31 -25.72 3.15
C LYS A 335 -10.15 -26.01 4.40
N ARG A 336 -9.60 -25.78 5.60
CA ARG A 336 -10.29 -25.99 6.88
C ARG A 336 -11.54 -25.10 7.00
N HIS A 337 -11.46 -23.86 6.54
CA HIS A 337 -12.59 -22.91 6.50
C HIS A 337 -13.45 -23.03 5.24
N ARG A 338 -13.26 -24.09 4.43
CA ARG A 338 -14.08 -24.36 3.25
C ARG A 338 -14.06 -23.21 2.22
N VAL A 339 -12.93 -22.50 2.13
CA VAL A 339 -12.67 -21.58 1.02
C VAL A 339 -12.35 -22.41 -0.22
N SER A 340 -13.12 -22.20 -1.29
CA SER A 340 -12.95 -22.90 -2.56
C SER A 340 -11.93 -22.16 -3.42
N LEU A 341 -10.67 -22.55 -3.31
CA LEU A 341 -9.59 -21.99 -4.13
C LEU A 341 -9.70 -22.51 -5.57
N LYS A 342 -9.80 -21.59 -6.53
CA LYS A 342 -9.67 -21.91 -7.96
C LYS A 342 -8.22 -22.16 -8.34
N PHE A 343 -7.29 -21.37 -7.78
CA PHE A 343 -5.86 -21.48 -8.04
C PHE A 343 -5.02 -21.25 -6.79
N ILE A 344 -3.86 -21.90 -6.73
CA ILE A 344 -2.78 -21.64 -5.77
C ILE A 344 -1.57 -21.21 -6.60
N ASN A 345 -1.27 -19.92 -6.55
CA ASN A 345 -0.35 -19.22 -7.43
C ASN A 345 1.02 -19.03 -6.75
N GLY A 346 2.07 -19.63 -7.32
CA GLY A 346 3.42 -19.55 -6.76
C GLY A 346 4.19 -18.35 -7.31
N MET A 347 4.69 -17.49 -6.42
CA MET A 347 5.57 -16.38 -6.78
C MET A 347 6.99 -16.86 -7.05
N ILE A 348 7.26 -17.22 -8.31
CA ILE A 348 8.54 -17.75 -8.77
C ILE A 348 9.57 -16.63 -9.03
N MET A 349 9.89 -15.88 -7.97
CA MET A 349 10.71 -14.67 -7.99
C MET A 349 11.49 -14.49 -6.68
N ASP A 350 12.43 -13.53 -6.67
CA ASP A 350 13.11 -13.00 -5.47
C ASP A 350 13.64 -14.06 -4.48
N TYR A 351 14.46 -14.97 -5.01
CA TYR A 351 15.04 -16.05 -4.22
C TYR A 351 16.25 -15.62 -3.38
N TYR A 352 16.83 -14.46 -3.65
CA TYR A 352 18.04 -13.95 -2.98
C TYR A 352 19.19 -14.95 -3.00
N THR A 353 19.28 -15.73 -4.07
CA THR A 353 20.31 -16.74 -4.30
C THR A 353 20.97 -16.56 -5.65
N LYS A 354 22.13 -17.19 -5.82
CA LYS A 354 22.82 -17.20 -7.12
C LYS A 354 22.27 -18.32 -7.98
N LEU A 355 22.03 -18.00 -9.25
CA LEU A 355 21.71 -19.00 -10.26
C LEU A 355 22.81 -20.07 -10.30
N PRO A 356 22.46 -21.38 -10.24
CA PRO A 356 23.44 -22.45 -10.38
C PRO A 356 24.20 -22.36 -11.71
N PRO A 357 25.49 -22.76 -11.75
CA PRO A 357 26.26 -22.77 -12.99
C PRO A 357 25.56 -23.59 -14.08
N GLN A 358 25.54 -23.06 -15.31
CA GLN A 358 24.92 -23.71 -16.47
C GLN A 358 23.39 -23.95 -16.35
N SER A 359 22.71 -23.25 -15.44
CA SER A 359 21.24 -23.21 -15.37
C SER A 359 20.67 -21.90 -15.90
N THR A 360 19.36 -21.81 -15.96
CA THR A 360 18.59 -20.59 -16.29
C THR A 360 17.45 -20.43 -15.28
N TRP A 361 16.94 -19.21 -15.10
CA TRP A 361 15.83 -19.00 -14.19
C TRP A 361 14.56 -19.71 -14.66
N GLY A 362 14.35 -19.83 -15.97
CA GLY A 362 13.26 -20.62 -16.53
C GLY A 362 13.35 -22.10 -16.09
N ARG A 363 14.55 -22.70 -16.14
CA ARG A 363 14.77 -24.08 -15.71
C ARG A 363 14.56 -24.27 -14.21
N GLU A 364 15.10 -23.36 -13.40
CA GLU A 364 14.94 -23.43 -11.94
C GLU A 364 13.49 -23.19 -11.51
N ASN A 365 12.77 -22.26 -12.15
CA ASN A 365 11.36 -22.02 -11.86
C ASN A 365 10.49 -23.23 -12.23
N ILE A 366 10.79 -23.93 -13.33
CA ILE A 366 10.12 -25.20 -13.67
C ILE A 366 10.38 -26.27 -12.60
N ARG A 367 11.62 -26.37 -12.08
CA ARG A 367 11.94 -27.27 -10.95
C ARG A 367 11.11 -26.94 -9.72
N ILE A 368 11.04 -25.67 -9.34
CA ILE A 368 10.29 -25.20 -8.16
C ILE A 368 8.79 -25.44 -8.33
N LEU A 369 8.21 -25.13 -9.49
CA LEU A 369 6.80 -25.41 -9.79
C LEU A 369 6.49 -26.90 -9.74
N THR A 370 7.41 -27.74 -10.22
CA THR A 370 7.25 -29.21 -10.15
C THR A 370 7.21 -29.70 -8.71
N GLU A 371 8.04 -29.13 -7.84
CA GLU A 371 8.03 -29.47 -6.42
C GLU A 371 6.78 -28.94 -5.70
N MET A 372 6.38 -27.70 -5.98
CA MET A 372 5.11 -27.13 -5.52
C MET A 372 3.94 -28.04 -5.90
N ASN A 373 3.89 -28.55 -7.13
CA ASN A 373 2.85 -29.47 -7.56
C ASN A 373 2.82 -30.77 -6.75
N ARG A 374 3.99 -31.37 -6.45
CA ARG A 374 4.07 -32.56 -5.57
C ARG A 374 3.56 -32.26 -4.17
N GLN A 375 3.91 -31.11 -3.61
CA GLN A 375 3.40 -30.67 -2.30
C GLN A 375 1.88 -30.52 -2.33
N LEU A 376 1.32 -29.90 -3.38
CA LEU A 376 -0.13 -29.77 -3.56
C LEU A 376 -0.84 -31.12 -3.67
N CYS A 377 -0.27 -32.09 -4.38
CA CYS A 377 -0.78 -33.46 -4.42
C CYS A 377 -0.92 -34.05 -3.01
N SER A 378 0.11 -33.88 -2.17
CA SER A 378 0.13 -34.37 -0.79
C SER A 378 -0.86 -33.63 0.12
N ILE A 379 -0.85 -32.29 0.09
CA ILE A 379 -1.67 -31.42 0.95
C ILE A 379 -3.17 -31.59 0.62
N LEU A 380 -3.50 -31.62 -0.67
CA LEU A 380 -4.88 -31.65 -1.12
C LEU A 380 -5.40 -33.08 -1.30
N ARG A 381 -4.53 -34.08 -1.39
CA ARG A 381 -4.83 -35.48 -1.70
C ARG A 381 -5.51 -35.63 -3.07
N ILE A 382 -4.88 -35.04 -4.08
CA ILE A 382 -5.34 -35.03 -5.47
C ILE A 382 -4.25 -35.60 -6.38
N SER A 383 -4.62 -35.96 -7.61
CA SER A 383 -3.66 -36.43 -8.61
C SER A 383 -2.78 -35.30 -9.15
N GLU A 384 -1.62 -35.65 -9.71
CA GLU A 384 -0.69 -34.70 -10.32
C GLU A 384 -1.33 -33.81 -11.41
N PRO A 385 -2.12 -34.35 -12.37
CA PRO A 385 -2.79 -33.51 -13.37
C PRO A 385 -3.87 -32.59 -12.78
N GLU A 386 -4.55 -33.01 -11.70
CA GLU A 386 -5.49 -32.15 -10.99
C GLU A 386 -4.78 -31.03 -10.23
N ALA A 387 -3.63 -31.34 -9.62
CA ALA A 387 -2.80 -30.34 -8.97
C ALA A 387 -2.31 -29.29 -9.98
N TRP A 388 -1.91 -29.68 -11.20
CA TRP A 388 -1.48 -28.72 -12.23
C TRP A 388 -2.58 -27.75 -12.64
N LYS A 389 -3.83 -28.23 -12.76
CA LYS A 389 -5.00 -27.37 -13.01
C LYS A 389 -5.30 -26.39 -11.88
N LEU A 390 -4.85 -26.67 -10.66
CA LEU A 390 -4.93 -25.75 -9.52
C LEU A 390 -3.69 -24.87 -9.39
N THR A 391 -2.54 -25.27 -9.93
CA THR A 391 -1.31 -24.50 -9.86
C THR A 391 -1.41 -23.23 -10.70
N GLY A 392 -0.97 -22.12 -10.13
CA GLY A 392 -0.64 -20.90 -10.84
C GLY A 392 0.85 -20.59 -10.76
N LEU A 393 1.33 -19.78 -11.69
CA LEU A 393 2.68 -19.21 -11.66
C LEU A 393 2.63 -17.69 -11.80
N CYS A 394 3.53 -17.02 -11.07
CA CYS A 394 3.72 -15.58 -11.10
C CYS A 394 5.21 -15.26 -10.97
N PRO A 395 5.97 -15.06 -12.06
CA PRO A 395 7.32 -14.50 -11.97
C PRO A 395 7.26 -12.97 -11.91
N MET A 396 8.31 -12.37 -11.38
CA MET A 396 8.62 -10.97 -11.61
C MET A 396 9.35 -10.86 -12.95
N ILE A 397 8.80 -10.10 -13.89
CA ILE A 397 9.38 -10.02 -15.25
C ILE A 397 10.58 -9.08 -15.28
N GLY A 398 11.61 -9.42 -16.04
CA GLY A 398 12.81 -8.60 -16.13
C GLY A 398 13.57 -8.54 -14.81
N TYR A 399 13.88 -7.34 -14.34
CA TYR A 399 14.75 -7.15 -13.17
C TYR A 399 13.99 -7.39 -11.86
N ASN A 400 14.53 -8.24 -10.98
CA ASN A 400 13.94 -8.62 -9.71
C ASN A 400 14.50 -7.79 -8.55
N ASP A 401 13.87 -7.86 -7.37
CA ASP A 401 14.33 -7.13 -6.18
C ASP A 401 15.68 -7.65 -5.68
N ASP A 402 15.96 -8.93 -5.88
CA ASP A 402 17.24 -9.57 -5.57
C ASP A 402 18.35 -9.31 -6.61
N HIS A 403 18.11 -8.37 -7.53
CA HIS A 403 19.00 -7.98 -8.63
C HIS A 403 19.21 -9.04 -9.72
N THR A 404 18.47 -10.14 -9.69
CA THR A 404 18.46 -11.12 -10.78
C THR A 404 17.59 -10.63 -11.94
N VAL A 405 17.70 -11.30 -13.09
CA VAL A 405 16.94 -10.94 -14.29
C VAL A 405 16.23 -12.16 -14.84
N PHE A 406 14.89 -12.14 -14.83
CA PHE A 406 14.04 -13.12 -15.47
C PHE A 406 13.79 -12.72 -16.92
N THR A 407 14.43 -13.38 -17.88
CA THR A 407 14.46 -12.96 -19.29
C THR A 407 13.23 -13.41 -20.11
N LEU A 408 13.11 -12.94 -21.36
CA LEU A 408 12.10 -13.44 -22.29
C LEU A 408 12.29 -14.92 -22.64
N ASP A 409 13.54 -15.40 -22.69
CA ASP A 409 13.83 -16.81 -22.93
C ASP A 409 13.40 -17.67 -21.74
N ASP A 410 13.66 -17.19 -20.52
CA ASP A 410 13.16 -17.84 -19.29
C ASP A 410 11.62 -17.90 -19.29
N TRP A 411 10.96 -16.81 -19.69
CA TRP A 411 9.51 -16.75 -19.78
C TRP A 411 8.96 -17.71 -20.81
N ASN A 412 9.54 -17.75 -22.02
CA ASN A 412 9.11 -18.68 -23.05
C ASN A 412 9.22 -20.15 -22.59
N ALA A 413 10.30 -20.52 -21.93
CA ALA A 413 10.47 -21.87 -21.37
C ALA A 413 9.38 -22.20 -20.33
N VAL A 414 9.07 -21.26 -19.43
CA VAL A 414 8.02 -21.44 -18.41
C VAL A 414 6.63 -21.54 -19.05
N LEU A 415 6.33 -20.75 -20.10
CA LEU A 415 5.06 -20.84 -20.82
C LEU A 415 4.90 -22.15 -21.59
N GLU A 416 5.96 -22.64 -22.23
CA GLU A 416 5.96 -23.95 -22.89
C GLU A 416 5.67 -25.08 -21.89
N PHE A 417 6.32 -25.03 -20.73
CA PHE A 417 6.05 -25.95 -19.63
C PHE A 417 4.61 -25.83 -19.12
N ALA A 418 4.13 -24.61 -18.89
CA ALA A 418 2.78 -24.36 -18.40
C ALA A 418 1.71 -24.93 -19.33
N ARG A 419 1.90 -24.78 -20.65
CA ARG A 419 1.04 -25.38 -21.66
C ARG A 419 1.15 -26.91 -21.68
N ALA A 420 2.36 -27.46 -21.59
CA ALA A 420 2.58 -28.91 -21.61
C ALA A 420 1.92 -29.62 -20.41
N MET A 421 1.95 -28.99 -19.22
CA MET A 421 1.39 -29.56 -18.00
C MET A 421 -0.07 -29.17 -17.74
N ASN A 422 -0.66 -28.31 -18.58
CA ASN A 422 -1.98 -27.70 -18.37
C ASN A 422 -2.09 -26.98 -17.01
N VAL A 423 -1.11 -26.11 -16.74
CA VAL A 423 -1.13 -25.22 -15.56
C VAL A 423 -2.39 -24.35 -15.60
N GLY A 424 -3.06 -24.23 -14.45
CA GLY A 424 -4.36 -23.58 -14.35
C GLY A 424 -4.34 -22.06 -14.54
N LEU A 425 -3.27 -21.40 -14.08
CA LEU A 425 -3.16 -19.94 -14.08
C LEU A 425 -1.75 -19.48 -14.46
N VAL A 426 -1.68 -18.53 -15.40
CA VAL A 426 -0.45 -17.83 -15.78
C VAL A 426 -0.64 -16.35 -15.46
N THR A 427 0.18 -15.85 -14.55
CA THR A 427 0.24 -14.44 -14.16
C THR A 427 1.69 -13.97 -14.15
N TYR A 428 1.93 -12.67 -13.96
CA TYR A 428 3.26 -12.14 -13.76
C TYR A 428 3.20 -10.75 -13.09
N TRP A 429 4.27 -10.39 -12.38
CA TRP A 429 4.44 -9.08 -11.77
C TRP A 429 5.35 -8.19 -12.63
N ALA A 430 4.84 -7.18 -13.34
CA ALA A 430 3.44 -6.76 -13.49
C ALA A 430 3.27 -6.07 -14.86
N ILE A 431 2.03 -5.87 -15.31
CA ILE A 431 1.74 -5.33 -16.67
C ILE A 431 2.34 -3.94 -16.90
N ASN A 432 2.35 -3.07 -15.89
CA ASN A 432 2.97 -1.75 -15.97
C ASN A 432 4.50 -1.85 -16.12
N ARG A 433 5.12 -2.97 -15.73
CA ARG A 433 6.56 -3.22 -15.92
C ARG A 433 6.89 -3.74 -17.31
N ASP A 434 5.91 -4.22 -18.07
CA ASP A 434 6.08 -4.81 -19.41
C ASP A 434 6.27 -3.72 -20.48
N GLN A 435 7.28 -2.87 -20.29
CA GLN A 435 7.67 -1.79 -21.19
C GLN A 435 9.19 -1.63 -21.36
N ALA A 436 9.65 -1.64 -22.63
CA ALA A 436 11.06 -1.52 -22.95
C ALA A 436 11.72 -0.25 -22.37
N THR A 437 12.96 -0.40 -21.90
CA THR A 437 13.82 0.71 -21.48
C THR A 437 14.81 1.07 -22.56
N SER A 438 14.95 2.36 -22.89
CA SER A 438 15.97 2.78 -23.85
C SER A 438 17.38 2.59 -23.27
N LYS A 439 18.36 2.27 -24.13
CA LYS A 439 19.79 2.20 -23.73
C LYS A 439 20.31 3.48 -23.08
N ARG A 440 19.70 4.63 -23.39
CA ARG A 440 20.05 5.94 -22.83
C ARG A 440 19.52 6.11 -21.40
N ASP A 441 18.36 5.52 -21.10
CA ASP A 441 17.73 5.55 -19.78
C ASP A 441 18.31 4.49 -18.84
N LEU A 442 18.81 3.37 -19.40
CA LEU A 442 19.67 2.41 -18.69
C LEU A 442 20.98 3.02 -18.18
N LEU A 443 21.43 4.17 -18.69
CA LEU A 443 22.60 4.89 -18.16
C LEU A 443 22.22 5.95 -17.10
N ARG A 444 20.92 6.20 -16.92
CA ARG A 444 20.34 7.11 -15.91
C ARG A 444 19.69 6.35 -14.75
N LEU A 445 20.18 5.12 -14.51
CA LEU A 445 19.79 4.05 -13.55
C LEU A 445 19.28 4.42 -12.15
N LYS A 446 19.30 5.70 -11.75
CA LYS A 446 18.86 6.14 -10.42
C LYS A 446 17.37 6.42 -10.28
N LYS A 447 16.57 6.40 -11.35
CA LYS A 447 15.19 6.94 -11.25
C LYS A 447 14.09 5.94 -10.90
N ASN A 448 13.98 4.77 -11.53
CA ASN A 448 13.00 3.78 -11.06
C ASN A 448 13.16 2.40 -11.72
N VAL A 449 13.85 1.46 -11.06
CA VAL A 449 13.99 0.07 -11.57
C VAL A 449 12.63 -0.65 -11.60
N TYR A 450 11.68 -0.18 -10.79
CA TYR A 450 10.33 -0.69 -10.71
C TYR A 450 9.45 -0.31 -11.89
N ALA A 451 9.84 0.69 -12.69
CA ALA A 451 9.02 1.17 -13.80
C ALA A 451 9.20 0.36 -15.09
N PHE A 452 10.24 -0.48 -15.20
CA PHE A 452 10.57 -1.15 -16.46
C PHE A 452 11.11 -2.57 -16.26
N SER A 453 10.74 -3.48 -17.16
CA SER A 453 11.40 -4.77 -17.31
C SER A 453 12.62 -4.61 -18.21
N ASN A 454 13.80 -4.58 -17.60
CA ASN A 454 15.09 -4.37 -18.27
C ASN A 454 15.50 -5.51 -19.23
N ALA A 455 14.65 -6.52 -19.42
CA ALA A 455 14.94 -7.71 -20.21
C ALA A 455 14.18 -7.78 -21.56
N GLN A 456 13.34 -6.79 -21.86
CA GLN A 456 12.53 -6.78 -23.08
C GLN A 456 13.11 -5.90 -24.20
N THR A 457 12.66 -6.15 -25.41
CA THR A 457 13.07 -5.43 -26.62
C THR A 457 12.03 -4.43 -27.10
N GLN A 458 10.75 -4.70 -26.85
CA GLN A 458 9.60 -3.87 -27.19
C GLN A 458 8.64 -3.81 -26.00
N HIS A 459 7.67 -2.89 -26.06
CA HIS A 459 6.61 -2.86 -25.05
C HIS A 459 5.70 -4.08 -25.20
N LEU A 460 5.27 -4.61 -24.05
CA LEU A 460 4.36 -5.74 -23.93
C LEU A 460 4.92 -7.07 -24.45
N ASP A 461 6.25 -7.24 -24.50
CA ASP A 461 6.87 -8.49 -24.99
C ASP A 461 6.44 -9.71 -24.15
N TYR A 462 6.35 -9.58 -22.82
CA TYR A 462 5.91 -10.69 -21.96
C TYR A 462 4.43 -11.01 -22.18
N CYS A 463 3.58 -9.99 -22.30
CA CYS A 463 2.16 -10.12 -22.63
C CYS A 463 1.94 -10.80 -23.99
N HIS A 464 2.65 -10.37 -25.03
CA HIS A 464 2.55 -10.95 -26.36
C HIS A 464 2.98 -12.42 -26.39
N LEU A 465 3.98 -12.82 -25.58
CA LEU A 465 4.35 -14.23 -25.44
C LEU A 465 3.24 -15.06 -24.81
N VAL A 466 2.54 -14.54 -23.79
CA VAL A 466 1.36 -15.23 -23.22
C VAL A 466 0.28 -15.42 -24.29
N GLN A 467 -0.05 -14.36 -25.05
CA GLN A 467 -1.04 -14.43 -26.13
C GLN A 467 -0.61 -15.41 -27.24
N ARG A 468 0.67 -15.54 -27.55
CA ARG A 468 1.15 -16.51 -28.55
C ARG A 468 0.99 -17.96 -28.08
N HIS A 469 1.16 -18.23 -26.80
CA HIS A 469 1.07 -19.59 -26.25
C HIS A 469 -0.37 -20.03 -25.95
N PHE A 470 -1.25 -19.09 -25.61
CA PHE A 470 -2.60 -19.37 -25.07
C PHE A 470 -3.76 -18.63 -25.75
N GLY A 471 -3.48 -17.71 -26.68
CA GLY A 471 -4.47 -16.87 -27.36
C GLY A 471 -5.09 -17.45 -28.61
#